data_AF-A0A521KAE4-F1
#
_entry.id   AF-A0A521KAE4-F1
#
_cell.length_a   1.000
_cell.length_b   1.000
_cell.length_c   1.000
_cell.angle_alpha   90.00
_cell.angle_beta   90.00
_cell.angle_gamma   90.00
#
_symmetry.space_group_name_H-M   'P 1'
#
loop_
_entity.id
_entity.type
_entity.pdbx_description
1 polymer ?
#
loop_
_entity_poly.entity_id
_entity_poly.type
_entity_poly.pdbx_seq_one_letter_code
_entity_poly.pdbx_strand_id
1 'polypeptide(L)'
;VGKSTVTVNLACALHQAGARVGILDCDVYGPDIPMMMGLNGSPEAVNRRLIPKQRHGIKTMSIGYLVEDDKPIVWRGPMVHKLIEQFLTDVEWGELDYLLVDMPPGTGDAQLSLAQIVPLTGAVLVTTPQAVSTFDVGKAIAMFKQVNVPVLGIVENMAGYVIEGRVEGAAEGAKLELGVGAQRQELRLGAGGTFRTIAHLFGQGGGESLATKHGFELLGRVPLNPAVRVGGDAGDPVIIVDPASPVSEAFRTVAGRFAQAVAKREYFVSAGGGLPVLQ
;
A
#
# COMPACT_ATOMS: atom_id res chain seq x y z
N VAL A 1 -5.74 -9.13 -0.11
CA VAL A 1 -4.35 -8.75 0.24
C VAL A 1 -4.20 -7.35 0.83
N GLY A 2 -5.20 -6.46 0.74
CA GLY A 2 -5.16 -5.12 1.35
C GLY A 2 -4.35 -4.08 0.54
N LYS A 3 -4.60 -3.99 -0.78
CA LYS A 3 -3.89 -3.06 -1.67
C LYS A 3 -4.21 -1.61 -1.32
N SER A 4 -5.50 -1.26 -1.29
CA SER A 4 -6.03 0.06 -0.92
C SER A 4 -5.52 0.50 0.46
N THR A 5 -5.48 -0.43 1.43
CA THR A 5 -4.88 -0.18 2.75
C THR A 5 -3.40 0.18 2.69
N VAL A 6 -2.61 -0.55 1.90
CA VAL A 6 -1.20 -0.24 1.69
C VAL A 6 -1.05 1.09 0.97
N THR A 7 -1.85 1.35 -0.07
CA THR A 7 -1.84 2.60 -0.85
C THR A 7 -2.04 3.82 0.04
N VAL A 8 -3.10 3.81 0.86
CA VAL A 8 -3.43 4.94 1.74
C VAL A 8 -2.34 5.19 2.79
N ASN A 9 -1.88 4.14 3.48
CA ASN A 9 -0.87 4.32 4.52
C ASN A 9 0.52 4.66 3.95
N LEU A 10 0.86 4.14 2.77
CA LEU A 10 2.06 4.53 2.03
C LEU A 10 1.99 6.02 1.62
N ALA A 11 0.85 6.49 1.12
CA ALA A 11 0.66 7.89 0.75
C ALA A 11 0.87 8.81 1.96
N CYS A 12 0.23 8.50 3.08
CA CYS A 12 0.38 9.25 4.32
C CYS A 12 1.83 9.20 4.85
N ALA A 13 2.51 8.06 4.77
CA ALA A 13 3.91 7.92 5.17
C ALA A 13 4.86 8.78 4.31
N LEU A 14 4.67 8.79 2.99
CA LEU A 14 5.42 9.64 2.07
C LEU A 14 5.16 11.13 2.34
N HIS A 15 3.91 11.50 2.60
CA HIS A 15 3.56 12.87 2.94
C HIS A 15 4.16 13.33 4.27
N GLN A 16 4.17 12.48 5.31
CA GLN A 16 4.85 12.74 6.58
C GLN A 16 6.36 12.94 6.39
N ALA A 17 6.96 12.34 5.36
CA ALA A 17 8.36 12.56 4.97
C ALA A 17 8.57 13.83 4.11
N GLY A 18 7.52 14.60 3.84
CA GLY A 18 7.57 15.88 3.13
C GLY A 18 7.16 15.84 1.65
N ALA A 19 6.74 14.68 1.13
CA ALA A 19 6.33 14.57 -0.27
C ALA A 19 4.91 15.12 -0.52
N ARG A 20 4.70 15.64 -1.74
CA ARG A 20 3.38 15.99 -2.28
C ARG A 20 2.80 14.74 -2.94
N VAL A 21 1.70 14.22 -2.39
CA VAL A 21 1.17 12.91 -2.79
C VAL A 21 -0.27 13.00 -3.24
N GLY A 22 -0.56 12.35 -4.37
CA GLY A 22 -1.91 12.06 -4.85
C GLY A 22 -2.22 10.56 -4.80
N ILE A 23 -3.50 10.21 -4.67
CA ILE A 23 -4.01 8.85 -4.88
C ILE A 23 -5.09 8.88 -5.96
N LEU A 24 -4.89 8.08 -7.01
CA LEU A 24 -5.90 7.78 -8.01
C LEU A 24 -6.44 6.37 -7.76
N ASP A 25 -7.72 6.28 -7.40
CA ASP A 25 -8.41 5.02 -7.19
C ASP A 25 -9.04 4.53 -8.51
N CYS A 26 -8.49 3.44 -9.03
CA CYS A 26 -8.94 2.80 -10.27
C CYS A 26 -9.77 1.53 -10.01
N ASP A 27 -10.09 1.19 -8.75
CA ASP A 27 -10.92 0.04 -8.45
C ASP A 27 -12.41 0.37 -8.60
N VAL A 28 -12.88 0.24 -9.83
CA VAL A 28 -14.23 0.65 -10.21
C VAL A 28 -15.34 -0.21 -9.60
N TYR A 29 -15.03 -1.45 -9.24
CA TYR A 29 -16.02 -2.39 -8.71
C TYR A 29 -16.13 -2.35 -7.19
N GLY A 30 -15.13 -1.81 -6.51
CA GLY A 30 -15.10 -1.65 -5.06
C GLY A 30 -14.14 -0.55 -4.63
N PRO A 31 -14.50 0.74 -4.86
CA PRO A 31 -13.63 1.86 -4.52
C PRO A 31 -13.54 2.04 -3.00
N ASP A 32 -12.41 1.65 -2.41
CA ASP A 32 -12.19 1.72 -0.96
C ASP A 32 -11.64 3.08 -0.50
N ILE A 33 -10.92 3.80 -1.39
CA ILE A 33 -10.16 5.00 -1.03
C ILE A 33 -11.04 6.13 -0.43
N PRO A 34 -12.24 6.44 -0.96
CA PRO A 34 -13.16 7.41 -0.34
C PRO A 34 -13.44 7.11 1.13
N MET A 35 -13.82 5.87 1.43
CA MET A 35 -14.13 5.41 2.79
C MET A 35 -12.88 5.46 3.68
N MET A 36 -11.76 4.92 3.21
CA MET A 36 -10.51 4.84 3.98
C MET A 36 -9.89 6.20 4.30
N MET A 37 -10.24 7.23 3.53
CA MET A 37 -9.87 8.62 3.78
C MET A 37 -11.03 9.42 4.40
N GLY A 38 -12.17 8.79 4.70
CA GLY A 38 -13.39 9.43 5.21
C GLY A 38 -13.80 10.67 4.42
N LEU A 39 -13.74 10.57 3.09
CA LEU A 39 -14.11 11.60 2.13
C LEU A 39 -15.40 11.20 1.43
N ASN A 40 -16.38 12.10 1.39
CA ASN A 40 -17.70 11.86 0.81
C ASN A 40 -18.13 12.98 -0.15
N GLY A 41 -19.12 12.69 -0.99
CA GLY A 41 -19.66 13.65 -1.96
C GLY A 41 -18.77 13.88 -3.19
N SER A 42 -19.37 14.37 -4.25
CA SER A 42 -18.70 14.55 -5.54
C SER A 42 -17.62 15.64 -5.51
N PRO A 43 -16.56 15.52 -6.35
CA PRO A 43 -15.58 16.57 -6.51
C PRO A 43 -16.22 17.81 -7.13
N GLU A 44 -15.76 18.98 -6.70
CA GLU A 44 -16.17 20.25 -7.30
C GLU A 44 -15.57 20.38 -8.71
N ALA A 45 -16.32 21.02 -9.60
CA ALA A 45 -15.84 21.37 -10.93
C ALA A 45 -15.64 22.88 -11.03
N VAL A 46 -14.39 23.33 -11.23
CA VAL A 46 -14.03 24.74 -11.38
C VAL A 46 -13.32 24.92 -12.71
N ASN A 47 -13.79 25.85 -13.55
CA ASN A 47 -13.19 26.12 -14.87
C ASN A 47 -13.01 24.87 -15.75
N ARG A 48 -13.99 23.95 -15.73
CA ARG A 48 -13.97 22.64 -16.43
C ARG A 48 -12.90 21.66 -15.94
N ARG A 49 -12.27 21.93 -14.80
CA ARG A 49 -11.38 20.99 -14.11
C ARG A 49 -12.02 20.44 -12.85
N LEU A 50 -11.70 19.20 -12.53
CA LEU A 50 -12.14 18.54 -11.31
C LEU A 50 -11.15 18.85 -10.18
N ILE A 51 -11.66 19.36 -9.07
CA ILE A 51 -10.85 19.60 -7.88
C ILE A 51 -10.75 18.27 -7.11
N PRO A 52 -9.55 17.69 -6.93
CA PRO A 52 -9.40 16.47 -6.17
C PRO A 52 -9.81 16.71 -4.71
N LYS A 53 -10.44 15.70 -4.11
CA LYS A 53 -10.73 15.76 -2.68
C LYS A 53 -9.43 15.64 -1.91
N GLN A 54 -9.39 16.16 -0.68
CA GLN A 54 -8.15 16.15 0.09
C GLN A 54 -8.44 15.90 1.57
N ARG A 55 -7.65 15.03 2.19
CA ARG A 55 -7.57 14.86 3.65
C ARG A 55 -6.16 14.43 4.03
N HIS A 56 -5.72 14.79 5.23
CA HIS A 56 -4.36 14.49 5.73
C HIS A 56 -3.24 14.95 4.79
N GLY A 57 -3.49 16.01 4.01
CA GLY A 57 -2.56 16.52 3.00
C GLY A 57 -2.51 15.73 1.69
N ILE A 58 -3.22 14.61 1.58
CA ILE A 58 -3.23 13.75 0.39
C ILE A 58 -4.38 14.12 -0.54
N LYS A 59 -4.08 14.40 -1.81
CA LYS A 59 -5.10 14.62 -2.84
C LYS A 59 -5.62 13.26 -3.32
N THR A 60 -6.92 13.12 -3.51
CA THR A 60 -7.55 11.87 -3.93
C THR A 60 -8.55 12.11 -5.05
N MET A 61 -8.57 11.19 -6.01
CA MET A 61 -9.64 11.06 -6.99
C MET A 61 -10.05 9.61 -7.07
N SER A 62 -11.35 9.36 -6.99
CA SER A 62 -11.95 8.03 -7.07
C SER A 62 -13.25 8.12 -7.80
N ILE A 63 -13.56 7.06 -8.53
CA ILE A 63 -14.89 6.88 -9.11
C ILE A 63 -15.97 6.84 -8.03
N GLY A 64 -15.65 6.37 -6.82
CA GLY A 64 -16.57 6.34 -5.69
C GLY A 64 -17.08 7.72 -5.26
N TYR A 65 -16.44 8.82 -5.69
CA TYR A 65 -16.98 10.17 -5.48
C TYR A 65 -18.09 10.55 -6.48
N LEU A 66 -18.13 9.90 -7.64
CA LEU A 66 -19.09 10.18 -8.71
C LEU A 66 -20.32 9.27 -8.67
N VAL A 67 -20.26 8.20 -7.87
CA VAL A 67 -21.32 7.21 -7.74
C VAL A 67 -22.09 7.48 -6.46
N GLU A 68 -23.42 7.49 -6.55
CA GLU A 68 -24.28 7.46 -5.36
C GLU A 68 -24.38 6.02 -4.85
N ASP A 69 -24.23 5.81 -3.54
CA ASP A 69 -24.08 4.49 -2.90
C ASP A 69 -25.21 3.48 -3.23
N ASP A 70 -26.40 3.96 -3.58
CA ASP A 70 -27.59 3.12 -3.80
C ASP A 70 -27.87 2.78 -5.27
N LYS A 71 -27.03 3.22 -6.22
CA LYS A 71 -27.28 3.01 -7.66
C LYS A 71 -26.31 1.99 -8.26
N PRO A 72 -26.76 0.79 -8.67
CA PRO A 72 -25.92 -0.15 -9.39
C PRO A 72 -25.60 0.41 -10.79
N ILE A 73 -24.34 0.77 -11.02
CA ILE A 73 -23.84 1.23 -12.33
C ILE A 73 -23.14 0.08 -13.04
N VAL A 74 -23.51 -0.15 -14.31
CA VAL A 74 -22.84 -1.12 -15.17
C VAL A 74 -21.64 -0.45 -15.83
N TRP A 75 -20.45 -0.72 -15.28
CA TRP A 75 -19.19 -0.24 -15.83
C TRP A 75 -18.81 -1.02 -17.08
N ARG A 76 -18.77 -0.32 -18.22
CA ARG A 76 -18.24 -0.86 -19.48
C ARG A 76 -16.79 -0.40 -19.65
N GLY A 77 -15.93 -1.27 -20.17
CA GLY A 77 -14.49 -1.00 -20.35
C GLY A 77 -14.17 0.38 -20.95
N PRO A 78 -14.79 0.79 -22.09
CA PRO A 78 -14.55 2.11 -22.68
C PRO A 78 -14.93 3.31 -21.78
N MET A 79 -15.93 3.14 -20.91
CA MET A 79 -16.33 4.18 -19.95
C MET A 79 -15.29 4.34 -18.86
N VAL A 80 -14.80 3.21 -18.32
CA VAL A 80 -13.72 3.21 -17.32
C VAL A 80 -12.45 3.83 -17.89
N HIS A 81 -12.08 3.42 -19.10
CA HIS A 81 -10.94 3.98 -19.83
C HIS A 81 -11.01 5.50 -19.91
N LYS A 82 -12.12 6.02 -20.46
CA LYS A 82 -12.31 7.47 -20.63
C LYS A 82 -12.29 8.22 -19.29
N LEU A 83 -12.86 7.62 -18.24
CA LEU A 83 -12.87 8.23 -16.92
C LEU A 83 -11.46 8.31 -16.32
N ILE A 84 -10.66 7.25 -16.43
CA ILE A 84 -9.29 7.25 -15.94
C ILE A 84 -8.43 8.24 -16.71
N GLU A 85 -8.58 8.33 -18.04
CA GLU A 85 -7.94 9.39 -18.83
C GLU A 85 -8.33 10.77 -18.33
N GLN A 86 -9.63 11.01 -18.12
CA GLN A 86 -10.15 12.26 -17.58
C GLN A 86 -9.56 12.56 -16.19
N PHE A 87 -9.41 11.56 -15.32
CA PHE A 87 -8.79 11.74 -14.01
C PHE A 87 -7.31 12.10 -14.08
N LEU A 88 -6.61 11.66 -15.13
CA LEU A 88 -5.20 12.03 -15.35
C LEU A 88 -5.06 13.43 -15.96
N THR A 89 -6.00 13.86 -16.82
CA THR A 89 -5.87 15.11 -17.58
C THR A 89 -6.62 16.30 -16.98
N ASP A 90 -7.82 16.07 -16.44
CA ASP A 90 -8.78 17.13 -16.12
C ASP A 90 -8.84 17.40 -14.61
N VAL A 91 -8.14 16.62 -13.79
CA VAL A 91 -8.05 16.81 -12.34
C VAL A 91 -6.91 17.78 -12.01
N GLU A 92 -7.19 18.73 -11.13
CA GLU A 92 -6.23 19.73 -10.67
C GLU A 92 -5.28 19.15 -9.59
N TRP A 93 -4.46 18.17 -9.99
CA TRP A 93 -3.46 17.54 -9.13
C TRP A 93 -2.41 18.53 -8.62
N GLY A 94 -2.12 19.58 -9.39
CA GLY A 94 -0.99 20.47 -9.15
C GLY A 94 0.33 19.71 -9.23
N GLU A 95 1.36 20.26 -8.58
CA GLU A 95 2.67 19.60 -8.52
C GLU A 95 2.65 18.47 -7.48
N LEU A 96 2.96 17.25 -7.92
CA LEU A 96 3.08 16.06 -7.08
C LEU A 96 4.46 15.43 -7.25
N ASP A 97 5.01 14.91 -6.15
CA ASP A 97 6.20 14.06 -6.18
C ASP A 97 5.82 12.60 -6.47
N TYR A 98 4.64 12.18 -6.00
CA TYR A 98 4.09 10.84 -6.23
C TYR A 98 2.59 10.89 -6.52
N LEU A 99 2.16 10.21 -7.58
CA LEU A 99 0.76 9.83 -7.80
C LEU A 99 0.64 8.31 -7.66
N LEU A 100 0.10 7.85 -6.53
CA LEU A 100 -0.13 6.43 -6.29
C LEU A 100 -1.43 6.00 -6.96
N VAL A 101 -1.41 4.89 -7.68
CA VAL A 101 -2.56 4.38 -8.44
C VAL A 101 -3.02 3.08 -7.81
N ASP A 102 -4.19 3.09 -7.18
CA ASP A 102 -4.77 1.88 -6.59
C ASP A 102 -5.47 1.08 -7.67
N MET A 103 -4.81 0.02 -8.13
CA MET A 103 -5.31 -0.82 -9.21
C MET A 103 -6.36 -1.82 -8.72
N PRO A 104 -7.33 -2.21 -9.57
CA PRO A 104 -8.26 -3.29 -9.25
C PRO A 104 -7.52 -4.60 -8.96
N PRO A 105 -8.11 -5.53 -8.18
CA PRO A 105 -7.49 -6.81 -7.87
C PRO A 105 -7.41 -7.73 -9.10
N GLY A 106 -6.55 -8.74 -8.99
CA GLY A 106 -6.40 -9.79 -10.00
C GLY A 106 -5.25 -9.50 -10.96
N THR A 107 -5.34 -10.07 -12.16
CA THR A 107 -4.42 -9.90 -13.30
C THR A 107 -5.20 -9.98 -14.63
N GLY A 108 -6.50 -9.64 -14.58
CA GLY A 108 -7.40 -9.70 -15.72
C GLY A 108 -7.33 -8.45 -16.61
N ASP A 109 -8.18 -8.43 -17.64
CA ASP A 109 -8.17 -7.41 -18.70
C ASP A 109 -8.29 -5.97 -18.18
N ALA A 110 -9.02 -5.75 -17.08
CA ALA A 110 -9.18 -4.43 -16.49
C ALA A 110 -7.84 -3.84 -15.99
N GLN A 111 -7.04 -4.64 -15.28
CA GLN A 111 -5.76 -4.17 -14.74
C GLN A 111 -4.73 -3.97 -15.85
N LEU A 112 -4.72 -4.86 -16.85
CA LEU A 112 -3.86 -4.74 -18.02
C LEU A 112 -4.19 -3.47 -18.81
N SER A 113 -5.48 -3.22 -19.07
CA SER A 113 -5.94 -2.02 -19.77
C SER A 113 -5.55 -0.75 -19.02
N LEU A 114 -5.73 -0.71 -17.70
CA LEU A 114 -5.32 0.43 -16.87
C LEU A 114 -3.81 0.65 -16.92
N ALA A 115 -3.01 -0.41 -16.86
CA ALA A 115 -1.56 -0.31 -16.94
C ALA A 115 -1.05 0.18 -18.31
N GLN A 116 -1.85 0.07 -19.38
CA GLN A 116 -1.55 0.63 -20.70
C GLN A 116 -1.91 2.11 -20.82
N ILE A 117 -2.93 2.56 -20.08
CA ILE A 117 -3.42 3.95 -20.11
C ILE A 117 -2.58 4.84 -19.21
N VAL A 118 -2.28 4.34 -18.01
CA VAL A 118 -1.58 5.11 -16.98
C VAL A 118 -0.07 5.05 -17.25
N PRO A 119 0.62 6.20 -17.34
CA PRO A 119 2.07 6.23 -17.53
C PRO A 119 2.80 5.87 -16.22
N LEU A 120 2.94 4.57 -15.94
CA LEU A 120 3.51 4.07 -14.69
C LEU A 120 5.05 4.11 -14.70
N THR A 121 5.66 4.80 -13.73
CA THR A 121 7.10 4.70 -13.44
C THR A 121 7.51 3.29 -13.01
N GLY A 122 6.63 2.62 -12.27
CA GLY A 122 6.82 1.25 -11.82
C GLY A 122 5.65 0.75 -10.96
N ALA A 123 5.65 -0.54 -10.67
CA ALA A 123 4.61 -1.23 -9.92
C ALA A 123 5.14 -1.74 -8.57
N VAL A 124 4.31 -1.65 -7.53
CA VAL A 124 4.52 -2.29 -6.23
C VAL A 124 3.54 -3.44 -6.10
N LEU A 125 4.04 -4.64 -5.81
CA LEU A 125 3.20 -5.82 -5.66
C LEU A 125 2.85 -6.03 -4.18
N VAL A 126 1.56 -6.12 -3.87
CA VAL A 126 1.09 -6.40 -2.50
C VAL A 126 0.64 -7.85 -2.41
N THR A 127 1.24 -8.60 -1.49
CA THR A 127 0.92 -10.02 -1.24
C THR A 127 0.70 -10.29 0.23
N THR A 128 0.28 -11.51 0.59
CA THR A 128 0.32 -12.04 1.96
C THR A 128 1.32 -13.21 2.04
N PRO A 129 1.70 -13.67 3.25
CA PRO A 129 2.63 -14.79 3.41
C PRO A 129 2.12 -16.14 2.87
N GLN A 130 0.83 -16.24 2.55
CA GLN A 130 0.18 -17.48 2.15
C GLN A 130 0.60 -17.89 0.74
N ALA A 131 0.82 -19.19 0.54
CA ALA A 131 1.25 -19.75 -0.74
C ALA A 131 0.30 -19.38 -1.90
N VAL A 132 -1.02 -19.35 -1.67
CA VAL A 132 -2.02 -19.00 -2.70
C VAL A 132 -1.77 -17.60 -3.26
N SER A 133 -1.51 -16.61 -2.40
CA SER A 133 -1.23 -15.25 -2.85
C SER A 133 0.09 -15.14 -3.62
N THR A 134 1.10 -15.95 -3.29
CA THR A 134 2.37 -15.93 -4.04
C THR A 134 2.24 -16.41 -5.49
N PHE A 135 1.28 -17.28 -5.80
CA PHE A 135 0.99 -17.69 -7.19
C PHE A 135 0.40 -16.55 -8.01
N ASP A 136 -0.52 -15.78 -7.44
CA ASP A 136 -1.16 -14.65 -8.13
C ASP A 136 -0.14 -13.54 -8.46
N VAL A 137 0.85 -13.32 -7.58
CA VAL A 137 1.91 -12.36 -7.84
C VAL A 137 2.76 -12.78 -9.05
N GLY A 138 2.99 -14.09 -9.27
CA GLY A 138 3.66 -14.59 -10.47
C GLY A 138 2.98 -14.15 -11.77
N LYS A 139 1.64 -14.17 -11.80
CA LYS A 139 0.86 -13.66 -12.94
C LYS A 139 0.99 -12.15 -13.08
N ALA A 140 0.98 -11.42 -11.95
CA ALA A 140 1.09 -9.95 -11.96
C ALA A 140 2.45 -9.50 -12.52
N ILE A 141 3.53 -10.21 -12.16
CA ILE A 141 4.87 -10.00 -12.72
C ILE A 141 4.86 -10.19 -14.24
N ALA A 142 4.21 -11.25 -14.74
CA ALA A 142 4.11 -11.50 -16.17
C ALA A 142 3.33 -10.39 -16.89
N MET A 143 2.21 -9.94 -16.30
CA MET A 143 1.38 -8.85 -16.83
C MET A 143 2.18 -7.54 -16.93
N PHE A 144 2.83 -7.09 -15.85
CA PHE A 144 3.60 -5.84 -15.87
C PHE A 144 4.79 -5.92 -16.83
N LYS A 145 5.39 -7.10 -17.02
CA LYS A 145 6.41 -7.31 -18.05
C LYS A 145 5.86 -7.13 -19.46
N GLN A 146 4.62 -7.56 -19.75
CA GLN A 146 3.99 -7.39 -21.07
C GLN A 146 3.74 -5.92 -21.42
N VAL A 147 3.46 -5.07 -20.42
CA VAL A 147 3.26 -3.63 -20.60
C VAL A 147 4.51 -2.79 -20.33
N ASN A 148 5.68 -3.43 -20.19
CA ASN A 148 6.97 -2.77 -19.94
C ASN A 148 7.01 -1.91 -18.66
N VAL A 149 6.24 -2.27 -17.64
CA VAL A 149 6.24 -1.59 -16.34
C VAL A 149 7.18 -2.35 -15.39
N PRO A 150 8.22 -1.69 -14.86
CA PRO A 150 9.15 -2.34 -13.94
C PRO A 150 8.49 -2.55 -12.57
N VAL A 151 8.74 -3.72 -11.96
CA VAL A 151 8.35 -3.97 -10.57
C VAL A 151 9.41 -3.37 -9.65
N LEU A 152 9.03 -2.37 -8.85
CA LEU A 152 9.91 -1.68 -7.90
C LEU A 152 10.17 -2.52 -6.65
N GLY A 153 9.22 -3.38 -6.29
CA GLY A 153 9.36 -4.28 -5.16
C GLY A 153 8.05 -4.88 -4.69
N ILE A 154 8.14 -5.63 -3.60
CA ILE A 154 7.03 -6.37 -3.00
C ILE A 154 6.79 -5.87 -1.57
N VAL A 155 5.52 -5.64 -1.23
CA VAL A 155 5.05 -5.45 0.14
C VAL A 155 4.33 -6.72 0.57
N GLU A 156 4.80 -7.35 1.64
CA GLU A 156 4.09 -8.47 2.26
C GLU A 156 3.19 -7.94 3.37
N ASN A 157 1.90 -7.81 3.07
CA ASN A 157 0.88 -7.38 4.02
C ASN A 157 0.37 -8.56 4.86
N MET A 158 -0.25 -8.27 6.00
CA MET A 158 -0.76 -9.26 6.96
C MET A 158 0.32 -10.25 7.40
N ALA A 159 1.56 -9.77 7.51
CA ALA A 159 2.76 -10.56 7.81
C ALA A 159 2.90 -10.85 9.31
N GLY A 160 1.95 -11.62 9.84
CA GLY A 160 1.83 -11.93 11.26
C GLY A 160 0.88 -10.97 11.99
N TYR A 161 0.87 -11.03 13.31
CA TYR A 161 0.01 -10.26 14.18
C TYR A 161 0.81 -9.73 15.37
N VAL A 162 0.70 -8.43 15.65
CA VAL A 162 1.42 -7.82 16.77
C VAL A 162 0.76 -8.24 18.08
N ILE A 163 1.54 -8.85 18.97
CA ILE A 163 1.13 -9.15 20.34
C ILE A 163 2.00 -8.31 21.26
N GLU A 164 1.37 -7.45 22.05
CA GLU A 164 2.03 -6.66 23.08
C GLU A 164 1.24 -6.72 24.38
N GLY A 165 1.95 -6.55 25.49
CA GLY A 165 1.34 -6.62 26.81
C GLY A 165 2.35 -6.38 27.92
N ARG A 166 1.89 -6.58 29.15
CA ARG A 166 2.68 -6.43 30.37
C ARG A 166 2.40 -7.59 31.31
N VAL A 167 3.43 -8.14 31.93
CA VAL A 167 3.33 -9.11 33.01
C VAL A 167 3.57 -8.39 34.32
N GLU A 168 2.52 -8.22 35.13
CA GLU A 168 2.64 -7.55 36.43
C GLU A 168 3.52 -8.33 37.39
N GLY A 169 4.37 -7.62 38.13
CA GLY A 169 5.29 -8.21 39.11
C GLY A 169 6.52 -8.90 38.50
N ALA A 170 6.62 -9.00 37.18
CA ALA A 170 7.78 -9.59 36.53
C ALA A 170 8.93 -8.59 36.38
N ALA A 171 10.16 -9.04 36.68
CA ALA A 171 11.36 -8.25 36.50
C ALA A 171 11.72 -8.10 35.01
N GLU A 172 12.42 -7.02 34.68
CA GLU A 172 13.06 -6.86 33.38
C GLU A 172 14.03 -8.03 33.11
N GLY A 173 14.05 -8.51 31.87
CA GLY A 173 14.85 -9.67 31.45
C GLY A 173 14.25 -11.04 31.84
N ALA A 174 13.14 -11.08 32.58
CA ALA A 174 12.45 -12.33 32.87
C ALA A 174 12.02 -13.03 31.57
N LYS A 175 12.04 -14.36 31.59
CA LYS A 175 11.60 -15.18 30.47
C LYS A 175 10.07 -15.26 30.48
N LEU A 176 9.48 -15.07 29.30
CA LEU A 176 8.08 -15.28 29.02
C LEU A 176 7.97 -16.30 27.89
N GLU A 177 7.16 -17.33 28.07
CA GLU A 177 6.75 -18.20 26.96
C GLU A 177 5.38 -17.76 26.46
N LEU A 178 5.29 -17.45 25.17
CA LEU A 178 4.04 -17.10 24.50
C LEU A 178 3.61 -18.25 23.58
N GLY A 179 2.39 -18.75 23.80
CA GLY A 179 1.75 -19.72 22.92
C GLY A 179 0.88 -19.03 21.87
N VAL A 180 1.05 -19.39 20.60
CA VAL A 180 0.19 -18.95 19.49
C VAL A 180 -0.22 -20.18 18.68
N GLY A 181 -1.44 -20.67 18.92
CA GLY A 181 -1.89 -21.95 18.36
C GLY A 181 -0.95 -23.09 18.81
N ALA A 182 -0.34 -23.78 17.84
CA ALA A 182 0.61 -24.86 18.10
C ALA A 182 2.07 -24.37 18.33
N GLN A 183 2.36 -23.09 18.10
CA GLN A 183 3.71 -22.54 18.22
C GLN A 183 3.99 -22.00 19.62
N ARG A 184 5.26 -22.09 20.05
CA ARG A 184 5.79 -21.50 21.28
C ARG A 184 6.92 -20.55 20.95
N GLN A 185 6.92 -19.38 21.57
CA GLN A 185 7.97 -18.37 21.44
C GLN A 185 8.49 -18.00 22.82
N GLU A 186 9.82 -18.04 23.01
CA GLU A 186 10.46 -17.51 24.21
C GLU A 186 10.79 -16.03 23.99
N LEU A 187 10.33 -15.17 24.90
CA LEU A 187 10.53 -13.73 24.90
C LEU A 187 11.24 -13.31 26.18
N ARG A 188 11.90 -12.15 26.11
CA ARG A 188 12.45 -11.46 27.28
C ARG A 188 11.61 -10.23 27.55
N LEU A 189 11.18 -10.07 28.80
CA LEU A 189 10.45 -8.87 29.20
C LEU A 189 11.38 -7.66 29.20
N GLY A 190 10.90 -6.54 28.65
CA GLY A 190 11.54 -5.25 28.78
C GLY A 190 11.23 -4.58 30.13
N ALA A 191 11.62 -3.31 30.22
CA ALA A 191 11.38 -2.48 31.39
C ALA A 191 9.90 -2.51 31.84
N GLY A 192 9.68 -2.59 33.15
CA GLY A 192 8.33 -2.64 33.72
C GLY A 192 7.53 -3.90 33.41
N GLY A 193 8.17 -4.96 32.90
CA GLY A 193 7.51 -6.23 32.58
C GLY A 193 6.79 -6.23 31.23
N THR A 194 7.05 -5.25 30.36
CA THR A 194 6.41 -5.15 29.04
C THR A 194 7.02 -6.11 28.03
N PHE A 195 6.25 -6.57 27.05
CA PHE A 195 6.76 -7.31 25.91
C PHE A 195 6.03 -6.92 24.63
N ARG A 196 6.69 -7.16 23.49
CA ARG A 196 6.13 -7.02 22.16
C ARG A 196 6.75 -8.08 21.26
N THR A 197 5.94 -8.79 20.47
CA THR A 197 6.39 -9.76 19.48
C THR A 197 5.44 -9.80 18.28
N ILE A 198 5.84 -10.50 17.21
CA ILE A 198 5.02 -10.78 16.04
C ILE A 198 4.72 -12.29 15.99
N ALA A 199 3.43 -12.61 15.98
CA ALA A 199 2.93 -13.97 15.82
C ALA A 199 2.61 -14.27 14.35
N HIS A 200 3.26 -15.26 13.74
CA HIS A 200 3.08 -15.58 12.32
C HIS A 200 1.83 -16.44 12.07
N LEU A 201 0.66 -15.79 11.93
CA LEU A 201 -0.63 -16.48 11.80
C LEU A 201 -0.80 -17.26 10.48
N PHE A 202 -0.17 -16.81 9.39
CA PHE A 202 -0.39 -17.34 8.04
C PHE A 202 0.87 -17.89 7.38
N GLY A 203 1.84 -18.31 8.20
CA GLY A 203 3.20 -18.62 7.75
C GLY A 203 4.09 -17.37 7.67
N GLN A 204 5.31 -17.57 7.19
CA GLN A 204 6.34 -16.54 7.11
C GLN A 204 7.17 -16.73 5.84
N GLY A 205 7.67 -15.64 5.28
CA GLY A 205 8.68 -15.69 4.22
C GLY A 205 8.15 -15.85 2.80
N GLY A 206 6.83 -15.92 2.57
CA GLY A 206 6.26 -16.07 1.23
C GLY A 206 6.64 -14.93 0.29
N GLY A 207 6.49 -13.68 0.73
CA GLY A 207 6.88 -12.50 -0.03
C GLY A 207 8.39 -12.36 -0.24
N GLU A 208 9.20 -12.77 0.74
CA GLU A 208 10.67 -12.73 0.64
C GLU A 208 11.23 -13.80 -0.31
N SER A 209 10.69 -15.02 -0.22
CA SER A 209 11.02 -16.09 -1.16
C SER A 209 10.70 -15.66 -2.58
N LEU A 210 9.54 -15.01 -2.79
CA LEU A 210 9.14 -14.51 -4.09
C LEU A 210 10.03 -13.35 -4.58
N ALA A 211 10.32 -12.38 -3.70
CA ALA A 211 11.22 -11.28 -4.00
C ALA A 211 12.61 -11.81 -4.43
N THR A 212 13.16 -12.76 -3.67
CA THR A 212 14.44 -13.41 -3.97
C THR A 212 14.41 -14.17 -5.29
N LYS A 213 13.38 -14.98 -5.51
CA LYS A 213 13.21 -15.79 -6.73
C LYS A 213 13.19 -14.94 -8.01
N HIS A 214 12.60 -13.75 -7.94
CA HIS A 214 12.44 -12.87 -9.11
C HIS A 214 13.43 -11.70 -9.12
N GLY A 215 14.32 -11.58 -8.13
CA GLY A 215 15.30 -10.50 -8.03
C GLY A 215 14.69 -9.13 -7.70
N PHE A 216 13.55 -9.10 -7.01
CA PHE A 216 12.90 -7.86 -6.57
C PHE A 216 13.28 -7.51 -5.13
N GLU A 217 13.14 -6.23 -4.77
CA GLU A 217 13.32 -5.75 -3.41
C GLU A 217 12.08 -6.05 -2.56
N LEU A 218 12.27 -6.57 -1.34
CA LEU A 218 11.21 -6.60 -0.34
C LEU A 218 11.14 -5.23 0.34
N LEU A 219 10.14 -4.44 -0.04
CA LEU A 219 9.94 -3.08 0.49
C LEU A 219 9.54 -3.10 1.96
N GLY A 220 8.88 -4.16 2.43
CA GLY A 220 8.61 -4.35 3.85
C GLY A 220 7.56 -5.39 4.13
N ARG A 221 7.39 -5.65 5.43
CA ARG A 221 6.37 -6.55 5.98
C ARG A 221 5.47 -5.75 6.90
N VAL A 222 4.17 -5.78 6.63
CA VAL A 222 3.17 -5.06 7.41
C VAL A 222 2.39 -6.08 8.21
N PRO A 223 2.51 -6.13 9.56
CA PRO A 223 1.77 -7.09 10.35
C PRO A 223 0.30 -6.66 10.51
N LEU A 224 -0.57 -7.61 10.82
CA LEU A 224 -1.94 -7.34 11.22
C LEU A 224 -1.97 -6.56 12.53
N ASN A 225 -2.80 -5.53 12.56
CA ASN A 225 -3.18 -4.80 13.75
C ASN A 225 -4.65 -4.36 13.59
N PRO A 226 -5.54 -4.65 14.57
CA PRO A 226 -6.92 -4.19 14.54
C PRO A 226 -7.07 -2.69 14.29
N ALA A 227 -6.12 -1.86 14.72
CA ALA A 227 -6.09 -0.42 14.49
C ALA A 227 -6.08 -0.05 13.00
N VAL A 228 -5.56 -0.92 12.13
CA VAL A 228 -5.60 -0.71 10.66
C VAL A 228 -7.03 -0.73 10.15
N ARG A 229 -7.82 -1.72 10.58
CA ARG A 229 -9.24 -1.83 10.20
C ARG A 229 -10.03 -0.68 10.82
N VAL A 230 -9.85 -0.44 12.13
CA VAL A 230 -10.58 0.63 12.84
C VAL A 230 -10.30 2.00 12.21
N GLY A 231 -9.04 2.30 11.89
CA GLY A 231 -8.68 3.53 11.22
C GLY A 231 -9.23 3.63 9.80
N GLY A 232 -9.13 2.55 9.01
CA GLY A 232 -9.70 2.50 7.66
C GLY A 232 -11.22 2.74 7.65
N ASP A 233 -11.96 2.04 8.52
CA ASP A 233 -13.43 2.17 8.60
C ASP A 233 -13.85 3.56 9.11
N ALA A 234 -13.04 4.19 9.96
CA ALA A 234 -13.28 5.56 10.47
C ALA A 234 -12.84 6.66 9.49
N GLY A 235 -12.09 6.30 8.44
CA GLY A 235 -11.53 7.24 7.48
C GLY A 235 -10.27 7.97 7.95
N ASP A 236 -9.60 7.46 8.99
CA ASP A 236 -8.34 7.96 9.54
C ASP A 236 -7.29 6.83 9.55
N PRO A 237 -6.37 6.78 8.58
CA PRO A 237 -5.42 5.67 8.41
C PRO A 237 -4.56 5.41 9.66
N VAL A 238 -4.07 4.16 9.87
CA VAL A 238 -3.34 3.78 11.10
C VAL A 238 -2.14 4.67 11.40
N ILE A 239 -1.44 5.14 10.36
CA ILE A 239 -0.30 6.02 10.50
C ILE A 239 -0.66 7.43 10.99
N ILE A 240 -1.93 7.80 10.91
CA ILE A 240 -2.50 9.03 11.48
C ILE A 240 -2.98 8.79 12.91
N VAL A 241 -3.78 7.74 13.14
CA VAL A 241 -4.39 7.50 14.46
C VAL A 241 -3.43 6.93 15.51
N ASP A 242 -2.45 6.14 15.08
CA ASP A 242 -1.46 5.51 15.94
C ASP A 242 -0.07 5.53 15.29
N PRO A 243 0.57 6.71 15.21
CA PRO A 243 1.84 6.90 14.49
C PRO A 243 3.01 6.15 15.14
N ALA A 244 2.92 5.83 16.43
CA ALA A 244 3.96 5.11 17.16
C ALA A 244 3.81 3.58 17.07
N SER A 245 2.71 3.07 16.51
CA SER A 245 2.51 1.63 16.37
C SER A 245 3.59 0.96 15.49
N PRO A 246 3.86 -0.34 15.72
CA PRO A 246 4.74 -1.13 14.86
C PRO A 246 4.28 -1.18 13.39
N VAL A 247 2.97 -1.06 13.14
CA VAL A 247 2.43 -1.04 11.78
C VAL A 247 2.74 0.28 11.08
N SER A 248 2.59 1.39 11.79
CA SER A 248 2.96 2.73 11.29
C SER A 248 4.46 2.82 11.01
N GLU A 249 5.30 2.20 11.85
CA GLU A 249 6.73 2.07 11.61
C GLU A 249 7.05 1.21 10.38
N ALA A 250 6.32 0.10 10.20
CA ALA A 250 6.45 -0.72 9.00
C ALA A 250 6.09 0.07 7.73
N PHE A 251 5.03 0.88 7.75
CA PHE A 251 4.67 1.74 6.61
C PHE A 251 5.69 2.84 6.32
N ARG A 252 6.30 3.46 7.34
CA ARG A 252 7.42 4.39 7.14
C ARG A 252 8.63 3.70 6.52
N THR A 253 8.93 2.47 6.92
CA THR A 253 9.99 1.65 6.32
C THR A 253 9.69 1.36 4.85
N VAL A 254 8.46 0.94 4.54
CA VAL A 254 8.00 0.72 3.16
C VAL A 254 8.12 2.00 2.33
N ALA A 255 7.70 3.15 2.87
CA ALA A 255 7.80 4.44 2.18
C ALA A 255 9.26 4.83 1.88
N GLY A 256 10.17 4.65 2.84
CA GLY A 256 11.59 4.92 2.64
C GLY A 256 12.21 4.04 1.54
N ARG A 257 11.93 2.73 1.56
CA ARG A 257 12.43 1.80 0.53
C ARG A 257 11.78 2.04 -0.83
N PHE A 258 10.48 2.34 -0.86
CA PHE A 258 9.77 2.73 -2.07
C PHE A 258 10.39 3.97 -2.72
N ALA A 259 10.62 5.04 -1.94
CA ALA A 259 11.24 6.26 -2.44
C ALA A 259 12.66 6.00 -2.98
N GLN A 260 13.45 5.15 -2.30
CA GLN A 260 14.76 4.71 -2.79
C GLN A 260 14.66 3.92 -4.10
N ALA A 261 13.68 3.02 -4.24
CA ALA A 261 13.48 2.24 -5.45
C ALA A 261 13.10 3.13 -6.64
N VAL A 262 12.22 4.12 -6.43
CA VAL A 262 11.87 5.13 -7.45
C VAL A 262 13.10 5.96 -7.81
N ALA A 263 13.87 6.45 -6.84
CA ALA A 263 15.06 7.26 -7.11
C ALA A 263 16.12 6.49 -7.90
N LYS A 264 16.41 5.22 -7.55
CA LYS A 264 17.30 4.34 -8.32
C LYS A 264 16.81 4.21 -9.76
N ARG A 265 15.50 3.99 -9.95
CA ARG A 265 14.87 3.83 -11.27
C ARG A 265 15.04 5.09 -12.12
N GLU A 266 14.68 6.25 -11.61
CA GLU A 266 14.80 7.53 -12.34
C GLU A 266 16.26 7.87 -12.66
N TYR A 267 17.18 7.55 -11.74
CA TYR A 267 18.61 7.69 -11.99
C TYR A 267 19.06 6.77 -13.15
N PHE A 268 18.66 5.50 -13.16
CA PHE A 268 19.00 4.59 -14.26
C PHE A 268 18.43 5.03 -15.62
N VAL A 269 17.21 5.60 -15.64
CA VAL A 269 16.60 6.16 -16.85
C VAL A 269 17.40 7.36 -17.37
N SER A 270 17.76 8.28 -16.48
CA SER A 270 18.47 9.50 -16.85
C SER A 270 19.96 9.28 -17.16
N ALA A 271 20.61 8.30 -16.52
CA ALA A 271 22.05 8.02 -16.65
C ALA A 271 22.41 6.97 -17.72
N GLY A 272 21.45 6.43 -18.47
CA GLY A 272 21.74 5.48 -19.55
C GLY A 272 22.26 4.11 -19.07
N GLY A 273 21.97 3.69 -17.82
CA GLY A 273 22.13 2.29 -17.39
C GLY A 273 23.26 1.94 -16.42
N GLY A 274 23.99 2.89 -15.83
CA GLY A 274 25.04 2.58 -14.84
C GLY A 274 24.83 3.27 -13.50
N LEU A 275 24.75 2.53 -12.40
CA LEU A 275 24.89 3.11 -11.05
C LEU A 275 26.34 3.59 -10.86
N PRO A 276 26.57 4.75 -10.24
CA PRO A 276 27.91 5.14 -9.85
C PRO A 276 28.37 4.16 -8.75
N VAL A 277 29.51 3.52 -8.99
CA VAL A 277 30.24 2.84 -7.93
C VAL A 277 30.79 3.96 -7.05
N LEU A 278 30.20 4.16 -5.87
CA LEU A 278 30.80 5.00 -4.85
C LEU A 278 32.07 4.28 -4.38
N GLN A 279 33.24 4.86 -4.70
CA GLN A 279 34.53 4.48 -4.11
C GLN A 279 34.62 4.94 -2.66
#